data_AF-A0A317Z4R5-F1
#
_entry.id   AF-A0A317Z4R5-F1
#
_cell.length_a   1.000
_cell.length_b   1.000
_cell.length_c   1.000
_cell.angle_alpha   90.00
_cell.angle_beta   90.00
_cell.angle_gamma   90.00
#
_symmetry.space_group_name_H-M   'P 1'
#
loop_
_entity.id
_entity.type
_entity.pdbx_description
1 polymer ?
#
loop_
_entity_poly.entity_id
_entity_poly.type
_entity_poly.pdbx_seq_one_letter_code
_entity_poly.pdbx_strand_id
1 'polypeptide(L)'
;MARDALKKQAEEMGINIKVETNGASGIKNRLTQEDIERATGVIVAADVHVETNRFNGKNVVQVPVADGIKRPESLINTALDTTRRPFVADNRQNTNDEDEKLSVGKAIYKHLMNGVSNMLPLVIAGGILMAIV
;
A
#
# COMPACT_ATOMS: atom_id res chain seq x y z
N MET A 1 16.83 -10.13 13.84
CA MET A 1 16.32 -9.58 15.11
C MET A 1 14.80 -9.48 15.11
N ALA A 2 14.16 -8.48 14.48
CA ALA A 2 12.69 -8.38 14.50
C ALA A 2 11.98 -9.62 13.92
N ARG A 3 12.48 -10.17 12.79
CA ARG A 3 12.02 -11.43 12.22
C ARG A 3 12.03 -12.57 13.24
N ASP A 4 13.14 -12.74 13.95
CA ASP A 4 13.35 -13.88 14.83
C ASP A 4 12.50 -13.76 16.10
N ALA A 5 12.33 -12.53 16.62
CA ALA A 5 11.43 -12.23 17.73
C ALA A 5 9.96 -12.52 17.39
N LEU A 6 9.49 -12.05 16.22
CA LEU A 6 8.12 -12.32 15.75
C LEU A 6 7.89 -13.81 15.48
N LYS A 7 8.87 -14.52 14.88
CA LYS A 7 8.77 -15.96 14.65
C LYS A 7 8.67 -16.76 15.94
N LYS A 8 9.57 -16.48 16.89
CA LYS A 8 9.59 -17.16 18.19
C LYS A 8 8.28 -16.96 18.95
N GLN A 9 7.79 -15.72 18.99
CA GLN A 9 6.54 -15.42 19.67
C GLN A 9 5.33 -16.09 19.00
N ALA A 10 5.29 -16.11 17.67
CA ALA A 10 4.22 -16.78 16.94
C ALA A 10 4.21 -18.29 17.20
N GLU A 11 5.40 -18.92 17.26
CA GLU A 11 5.55 -20.34 17.61
C GLU A 11 5.06 -20.61 19.05
N GLU A 12 5.42 -19.77 20.01
CA GLU A 12 4.93 -19.84 21.40
C GLU A 12 3.41 -19.71 21.49
N MET A 13 2.79 -18.92 20.61
CA MET A 13 1.34 -18.73 20.54
C MET A 13 0.62 -19.77 19.65
N GLY A 14 1.34 -20.67 18.99
CA GLY A 14 0.78 -21.63 18.05
C GLY A 14 0.20 -21.02 16.77
N ILE A 15 0.72 -19.86 16.34
CA ILE A 15 0.25 -19.09 15.18
C ILE A 15 1.21 -19.30 14.01
N ASN A 16 0.65 -19.55 12.82
CA ASN A 16 1.43 -19.59 11.60
C ASN A 16 1.85 -18.17 11.17
N ILE A 17 3.16 -17.95 11.04
CA ILE A 17 3.71 -16.68 10.59
C ILE A 17 4.69 -16.88 9.43
N LYS A 18 4.57 -16.02 8.41
CA LYS A 18 5.57 -15.88 7.33
C LYS A 18 6.14 -14.47 7.39
N VAL A 19 7.47 -14.37 7.32
CA VAL A 19 8.18 -13.09 7.48
C VAL A 19 9.09 -12.85 6.29
N GLU A 20 8.77 -11.80 5.53
CA GLU A 20 9.63 -11.19 4.52
C GLU A 20 10.63 -10.26 5.21
N THR A 21 11.90 -10.29 4.78
CA THR A 21 12.92 -9.37 5.29
C THR A 21 13.52 -8.56 4.17
N ASN A 22 13.55 -7.24 4.35
CA ASN A 22 14.10 -6.28 3.41
C ASN A 22 15.41 -5.72 4.01
N GLY A 23 16.54 -6.30 3.62
CA GLY A 23 17.86 -5.88 4.10
C GLY A 23 18.73 -5.30 2.98
N ALA A 24 19.95 -4.89 3.31
CA ALA A 24 20.91 -4.40 2.33
C ALA A 24 21.24 -5.42 1.22
N SER A 25 21.15 -6.71 1.52
CA SER A 25 21.33 -7.80 0.55
C SER A 25 20.08 -8.09 -0.28
N GLY A 26 19.05 -7.23 -0.23
CA GLY A 26 17.77 -7.39 -0.92
C GLY A 26 16.68 -8.07 -0.10
N ILE A 27 15.58 -8.39 -0.79
CA ILE A 27 14.39 -9.03 -0.22
C ILE A 27 14.62 -10.53 -0.09
N LYS A 28 14.38 -11.08 1.10
CA LYS A 28 14.39 -12.53 1.34
C LYS A 28 13.01 -12.99 1.84
N ASN A 29 12.62 -14.20 1.44
CA ASN A 29 11.33 -14.81 1.79
C ASN A 29 10.13 -13.93 1.39
N ARG A 30 10.16 -13.41 0.16
CA ARG A 30 9.11 -12.53 -0.37
C ARG A 30 7.74 -13.18 -0.17
N LEU A 31 6.79 -12.41 0.35
CA LEU A 31 5.40 -12.85 0.49
C LEU A 31 4.79 -12.97 -0.91
N THR A 32 4.17 -14.10 -1.20
CA THR A 32 3.39 -14.26 -2.43
C THR A 32 2.02 -13.63 -2.27
N GLN A 33 1.31 -13.44 -3.37
CA GLN A 33 -0.04 -12.91 -3.32
C GLN A 33 -0.97 -13.82 -2.52
N GLU A 34 -0.85 -15.14 -2.67
CA GLU A 34 -1.65 -16.12 -1.95
C GLU A 34 -1.38 -16.08 -0.44
N ASP A 35 -0.14 -15.77 -0.02
CA ASP A 35 0.17 -15.60 1.41
C ASP A 35 -0.57 -14.39 1.98
N ILE A 36 -0.60 -13.29 1.24
CA ILE A 36 -1.26 -12.05 1.64
C ILE A 36 -2.77 -12.26 1.69
N GLU A 37 -3.33 -12.92 0.69
CA GLU A 37 -4.76 -13.23 0.61
C GLU A 37 -5.23 -14.13 1.76
N ARG A 38 -4.44 -15.14 2.14
CA ARG A 38 -4.76 -16.01 3.29
C ARG A 38 -4.47 -15.38 4.65
N ALA A 39 -3.67 -14.32 4.70
CA ALA A 39 -3.32 -13.67 5.97
C ALA A 39 -4.54 -12.99 6.61
N THR A 40 -4.76 -13.29 7.89
CA THR A 40 -5.74 -12.60 8.75
C THR A 40 -5.31 -11.15 9.02
N GLY A 41 -4.01 -10.93 9.18
CA GLY A 41 -3.42 -9.62 9.39
C GLY A 41 -1.97 -9.57 8.93
N VAL A 42 -1.46 -8.35 8.77
CA VAL A 42 -0.11 -8.06 8.27
C VAL A 42 0.57 -7.13 9.25
N ILE A 43 1.81 -7.45 9.63
CA ILE A 43 2.66 -6.59 10.46
C ILE A 43 3.78 -6.07 9.58
N VAL A 44 3.86 -4.74 9.47
CA VAL A 44 4.95 -4.05 8.77
C VAL A 44 5.82 -3.39 9.84
N ALA A 45 6.86 -4.09 10.24
CA ALA A 45 7.88 -3.59 11.16
C ALA A 45 9.07 -3.02 10.36
N ALA A 46 9.07 -1.71 10.09
CA ALA A 46 10.05 -1.07 9.22
C ALA A 46 10.39 0.37 9.64
N ASP A 47 11.67 0.71 9.56
CA ASP A 47 12.18 2.08 9.79
C ASP A 47 12.44 2.81 8.46
N VAL A 48 12.14 2.15 7.34
CA VAL A 48 12.30 2.65 5.97
C VAL A 48 11.02 2.46 5.20
N HIS A 49 10.89 3.13 4.05
CA HIS A 49 9.74 2.96 3.18
C HIS A 49 9.62 1.51 2.67
N VAL A 50 8.44 0.92 2.84
CA VAL A 50 8.08 -0.41 2.34
C VAL A 50 6.84 -0.29 1.47
N GLU A 51 6.81 -1.04 0.37
CA GLU A 51 5.64 -1.10 -0.50
C GLU A 51 4.45 -1.73 0.25
N THR A 52 3.45 -0.92 0.58
CA THR A 52 2.25 -1.36 1.31
C THR A 52 1.02 -1.55 0.42
N ASN A 53 1.12 -1.21 -0.86
CA ASN A 53 0.02 -1.32 -1.83
C ASN A 53 -0.56 -2.73 -1.92
N ARG A 54 0.31 -3.74 -1.88
CA ARG A 54 -0.07 -5.17 -1.89
C ARG A 54 -0.88 -5.63 -0.67
N PHE A 55 -0.94 -4.84 0.40
CA PHE A 55 -1.67 -5.16 1.63
C PHE A 55 -2.98 -4.38 1.76
N ASN A 56 -3.44 -3.73 0.69
CA ASN A 56 -4.68 -2.96 0.69
C ASN A 56 -5.89 -3.85 1.09
N GLY A 57 -6.76 -3.34 1.96
CA GLY A 57 -7.92 -4.06 2.47
C GLY A 57 -7.62 -5.11 3.55
N LYS A 58 -6.36 -5.33 3.92
CA LYS A 58 -5.97 -6.20 5.04
C LYS A 58 -5.86 -5.43 6.35
N ASN A 59 -5.88 -6.14 7.49
CA ASN A 59 -5.55 -5.54 8.77
C ASN A 59 -4.04 -5.34 8.87
N VAL A 60 -3.56 -4.13 8.56
CA VAL A 60 -2.12 -3.82 8.54
C VAL A 60 -1.73 -3.01 9.78
N VAL A 61 -0.72 -3.51 10.50
CA VAL A 61 -0.12 -2.86 11.67
C VAL A 61 1.27 -2.37 11.28
N GLN A 62 1.42 -1.05 11.11
CA GLN A 62 2.70 -0.42 10.80
C GLN A 62 3.36 0.09 12.08
N VAL A 63 4.59 -0.35 12.33
CA VAL A 63 5.38 0.04 13.51
C VAL A 63 6.88 0.11 13.17
N PRO A 64 7.68 0.82 13.97
CA PRO A 64 9.14 0.77 13.87
C PRO A 64 9.69 -0.65 14.07
N VAL A 65 10.88 -0.94 13.52
CA VAL A 65 11.55 -2.25 13.69
C VAL A 65 11.79 -2.55 15.17
N ALA A 66 12.09 -1.51 15.96
CA ALA A 66 12.31 -1.62 17.40
C ALA A 66 11.11 -2.23 18.15
N ASP A 67 9.89 -1.90 17.75
CA ASP A 67 8.68 -2.44 18.37
C ASP A 67 8.45 -3.90 18.02
N GLY A 68 8.83 -4.30 16.79
CA GLY A 68 8.86 -5.71 16.37
C GLY A 68 9.80 -6.58 17.20
N ILE A 69 10.80 -5.98 17.87
CA ILE A 69 11.72 -6.68 18.79
C ILE A 69 11.18 -6.64 20.23
N LYS A 70 10.69 -5.48 20.68
CA LYS A 70 10.34 -5.25 22.09
C LYS A 70 8.98 -5.84 22.48
N ARG A 71 8.01 -5.88 21.56
CA ARG A 71 6.62 -6.25 21.88
C ARG A 71 5.97 -7.12 20.79
N PRO A 72 6.58 -8.25 20.38
CA PRO A 72 6.06 -9.08 19.30
C PRO A 72 4.64 -9.61 19.59
N GLU A 73 4.35 -10.00 20.83
CA GLU A 73 3.05 -10.56 21.23
C GLU A 73 1.91 -9.56 21.02
N SER A 74 2.11 -8.31 21.49
CA SER A 74 1.15 -7.22 21.32
C SER A 74 0.86 -6.96 19.84
N LEU A 75 1.89 -6.99 18.99
CA LEU A 75 1.73 -6.75 17.55
C LEU A 75 0.98 -7.88 16.85
N ILE A 76 1.25 -9.14 17.24
CA ILE A 76 0.55 -10.31 16.70
C ILE A 76 -0.93 -10.26 17.05
N ASN A 77 -1.27 -10.04 18.33
CA ASN A 77 -2.67 -9.90 18.77
C ASN A 77 -3.38 -8.75 18.04
N THR A 78 -2.67 -7.64 17.87
CA THR A 78 -3.18 -6.45 17.19
C THR A 78 -3.44 -6.71 15.69
N ALA A 79 -2.62 -7.54 15.04
CA ALA A 79 -2.82 -7.94 13.64
C ALA A 79 -3.94 -8.98 13.48
N LEU A 80 -4.18 -9.80 14.50
CA LEU A 80 -5.29 -10.75 14.52
C LEU A 80 -6.65 -10.11 14.84
N ASP A 81 -6.65 -8.91 15.42
CA ASP A 81 -7.88 -8.18 15.75
C ASP A 81 -8.58 -7.64 14.47
N THR A 82 -9.56 -8.41 13.99
CA THR A 82 -10.36 -8.10 12.79
C THR A 82 -11.39 -6.99 13.00
N THR A 83 -11.55 -6.47 14.23
CA THR A 83 -12.46 -5.35 14.51
C THR A 83 -11.89 -4.00 14.04
N ARG A 84 -10.59 -3.97 13.71
CA ARG A 84 -9.91 -2.79 13.21
C ARG A 84 -10.34 -2.44 11.79
N ARG A 85 -10.36 -1.13 11.49
CA ARG A 85 -10.62 -0.66 10.13
C ARG A 85 -9.56 -1.22 9.17
N PRO A 86 -9.97 -1.78 8.01
CA PRO A 86 -9.04 -2.25 7.00
C PRO A 86 -8.05 -1.16 6.61
N PHE A 87 -6.81 -1.55 6.36
CA PHE A 87 -5.79 -0.66 5.88
C PHE A 87 -6.14 -0.19 4.47
N VAL A 88 -6.13 1.12 4.28
CA VAL A 88 -6.24 1.74 2.96
C VAL A 88 -4.83 2.13 2.55
N ALA A 89 -4.31 1.47 1.52
CA ALA A 89 -3.04 1.88 0.94
C ALA A 89 -3.19 3.29 0.34
N ASP A 90 -2.25 4.18 0.63
CA ASP A 90 -2.21 5.51 0.02
C ASP A 90 -1.74 5.33 -1.43
N ASN A 91 -2.71 5.09 -2.33
CA ASN A 91 -2.47 4.91 -3.75
C ASN A 91 -2.19 6.28 -4.39
N ARG A 92 -1.04 6.87 -4.05
CA ARG A 92 -0.57 8.15 -4.58
C ARG A 92 0.47 8.02 -5.70
N GLN A 93 0.50 6.90 -6.42
CA GLN A 93 1.13 6.79 -7.74
C GLN A 93 0.82 5.45 -8.43
N ASN A 94 -0.31 5.42 -9.15
CA ASN A 94 -0.49 4.88 -10.51
C ASN A 94 -1.98 4.71 -10.75
N THR A 95 -2.62 5.76 -11.28
CA THR A 95 -3.92 5.61 -11.94
C THR A 95 -3.67 5.03 -13.33
N ASN A 96 -3.39 3.73 -13.38
CA ASN A 96 -3.77 2.87 -14.48
C ASN A 96 -4.45 1.70 -13.78
N ASP A 97 -5.78 1.73 -13.76
CA ASP A 97 -6.64 0.56 -13.69
C ASP A 97 -8.08 1.03 -13.85
N GLU A 98 -8.59 0.78 -15.06
CA GLU A 98 -9.84 0.04 -15.26
C GLU A 98 -9.96 -1.01 -14.13
N ASP A 99 -11.02 -1.13 -13.34
CA ASP A 99 -12.41 -1.09 -13.73
C ASP A 99 -13.34 -1.04 -12.50
N GLU A 100 -14.60 -0.68 -12.79
CA GLU A 100 -15.82 -0.96 -12.04
C GLU A 100 -16.21 -0.18 -10.75
N LYS A 101 -17.28 0.63 -10.97
CA LYS A 101 -18.44 0.82 -10.10
C LYS A 101 -18.25 1.62 -8.81
N LEU A 102 -17.89 2.89 -8.94
CA LEU A 102 -18.52 3.96 -8.16
C LEU A 102 -18.34 5.32 -8.86
N SER A 103 -19.46 5.87 -9.32
CA SER A 103 -19.65 7.26 -9.77
C SER A 103 -19.07 7.62 -11.16
N VAL A 104 -19.76 7.12 -12.21
CA VAL A 104 -19.67 7.55 -13.62
C VAL A 104 -19.54 9.08 -13.78
N GLY A 105 -20.17 9.89 -12.93
CA GLY A 105 -20.08 11.35 -12.99
C GLY A 105 -18.69 11.93 -12.70
N LYS A 106 -17.87 11.27 -11.89
CA LYS A 106 -16.54 11.78 -11.52
C LYS A 106 -15.48 11.45 -12.57
N ALA A 107 -15.67 10.36 -13.32
CA ALA A 107 -14.84 9.98 -14.45
C ALA A 107 -15.01 10.97 -15.62
N ILE A 108 -16.26 11.35 -15.96
CA ILE A 108 -16.52 12.32 -17.03
C ILE A 108 -15.89 13.69 -16.71
N TYR A 109 -16.03 14.19 -15.48
CA TYR A 109 -15.37 15.42 -15.04
C TYR A 109 -13.85 15.33 -15.15
N LYS A 110 -13.25 14.20 -14.76
CA LYS A 110 -11.80 13.99 -14.83
C LYS A 110 -11.29 13.92 -16.28
N HIS A 111 -12.03 13.29 -17.19
CA HIS A 111 -11.70 13.27 -18.62
C HIS A 111 -11.87 14.65 -19.28
N LEU A 112 -12.89 15.42 -18.91
CA LEU A 112 -13.03 16.82 -19.33
C LEU A 112 -11.87 17.68 -18.82
N MET A 113 -11.48 17.53 -17.56
CA MET A 113 -10.41 18.33 -16.93
C MET A 113 -9.03 18.02 -17.53
N ASN A 114 -8.74 16.74 -17.80
CA ASN A 114 -7.53 16.33 -18.50
C ASN A 114 -7.55 16.72 -19.99
N GLY A 115 -8.71 16.65 -20.65
CA GLY A 115 -8.88 17.03 -22.06
C GLY A 115 -8.68 18.53 -22.31
N VAL A 116 -9.26 19.40 -21.47
CA VAL A 116 -9.09 20.87 -21.57
C VAL A 116 -7.65 21.28 -21.26
N SER A 117 -7.01 20.66 -20.27
CA SER A 117 -5.62 20.98 -19.93
C SER A 117 -4.66 20.68 -21.08
N ASN A 118 -4.91 19.65 -21.91
CA ASN A 118 -4.11 19.35 -23.08
C ASN A 118 -4.49 20.19 -24.32
N MET A 119 -5.68 20.80 -24.33
CA MET A 119 -6.11 21.77 -25.35
C MET A 119 -5.61 23.20 -25.07
N LEU A 120 -5.34 23.52 -23.80
CA LEU A 120 -4.92 24.85 -23.37
C LEU A 120 -3.65 25.36 -24.10
N PRO A 121 -2.58 24.55 -24.29
CA PRO A 121 -1.41 24.99 -25.05
C PRO A 121 -1.73 25.25 -26.52
N LEU A 122 -2.63 24.45 -27.11
CA LEU A 122 -3.03 24.55 -28.52
C LEU A 122 -3.84 25.83 -28.79
N VAL A 123 -4.77 26.17 -27.87
CA VAL A 123 -5.61 27.38 -27.96
C VAL A 123 -4.77 28.65 -27.72
N ILE A 124 -3.85 28.62 -26.75
CA ILE A 124 -2.93 29.74 -26.51
C ILE A 124 -2.02 29.96 -27.74
N ALA A 125 -1.47 28.88 -28.33
CA ALA A 125 -0.67 28.97 -29.54
C ALA A 125 -1.46 29.53 -30.72
N GLY A 126 -2.71 29.08 -30.93
CA GLY A 126 -3.59 29.60 -31.97
C GLY A 126 -3.96 31.07 -31.79
N GLY A 127 -4.21 31.51 -30.56
CA GLY A 127 -4.51 32.91 -30.24
C GLY A 127 -3.31 33.84 -30.48
N ILE A 128 -2.09 33.40 -30.13
CA ILE A 128 -0.86 34.15 -30.42
C ILE A 128 -0.63 34.25 -31.93
N LEU A 129 -0.89 33.16 -32.68
CA LEU A 129 -0.74 33.17 -34.14
C LEU A 129 -1.71 34.15 -34.82
N MET A 130 -2.96 34.21 -34.35
CA MET A 130 -3.98 35.16 -34.82
C MET A 130 -3.68 36.61 -34.45
N ALA A 131 -2.90 36.88 -33.40
CA ALA A 131 -2.53 38.23 -33.02
C ALA A 131 -1.37 38.82 -33.84
N ILE A 132 -0.65 37.99 -34.61
CA ILE A 132 0.53 38.37 -35.38
C ILE A 132 0.21 38.60 -36.88
N VAL A 133 -0.95 38.12 -37.36
CA VAL A 133 -1.47 38.36 -38.72
C VAL A 133 -2.53 39.45 -38.69
#